data_AF-A0A7S2PXI9-F1
#
_entry.id   AF-A0A7S2PXI9-F1
#
_cell.length_a   1.000
_cell.length_b   1.000
_cell.length_c   1.000
_cell.angle_alpha   90.00
_cell.angle_beta   90.00
_cell.angle_gamma   90.00
#
_symmetry.space_group_name_H-M   'P 1'
#
loop_
_entity.id
_entity.type
_entity.pdbx_description
1 polymer ?
#
loop_
_entity_poly.entity_id
_entity_poly.type
_entity_poly.pdbx_seq_one_letter_code
_entity_poly.pdbx_strand_id
1 'polypeptide(L)'
;RGAGAAPLLDLAGLPEVPAPWAAAIGERGVGNEEALGGAGNGTAEGLTALAARAPPGTCARYRCVEHRWWQKCQCNIECVRHGDCCPDYQAQCSRHGGGQLVVQRAWVAMLAGGTDKKFQQLLCNVVKKATKGPICHNGIIFQGSVNGKAGYYFLEYGNSGYPDELTGRKKWGLSIAPAAERFKSGKVLAREIHGDFSASLSRVVEQVRDVPYFLSLAAIIRLQHRENKRFSEHLMCSDFTAKVLVGIGCLHNDKASWNAQPTDFSSSATSHQLRFTCPVGQDFLFDTRGK
;
A
#
# COMPACT_ATOMS: atom_id res chain seq x y z
N ARG A 1 22.80 1.93 -34.96
CA ARG A 1 22.76 1.18 -33.69
C ARG A 1 21.38 0.54 -33.58
N GLY A 2 21.26 -0.77 -33.81
CA GLY A 2 19.97 -1.46 -33.73
C GLY A 2 19.47 -1.42 -32.29
N ALA A 3 18.25 -0.92 -32.08
CA ALA A 3 17.60 -1.03 -30.79
C ALA A 3 17.29 -2.52 -30.58
N GLY A 4 18.14 -3.24 -29.84
CA GLY A 4 17.84 -4.60 -29.41
C GLY A 4 16.50 -4.58 -28.68
N ALA A 5 15.59 -5.48 -29.08
CA ALA A 5 14.33 -5.66 -28.39
C ALA A 5 14.63 -5.90 -26.90
N ALA A 6 13.92 -5.19 -26.02
CA ALA A 6 14.03 -5.47 -24.60
C ALA A 6 13.68 -6.94 -24.38
N PRO A 7 14.48 -7.69 -23.58
CA PRO A 7 14.17 -9.07 -23.30
C PRO A 7 12.75 -9.13 -22.74
N LEU A 8 11.92 -9.97 -23.36
CA LEU A 8 10.59 -10.26 -22.85
C LEU A 8 10.75 -10.74 -21.40
N LEU A 9 9.89 -10.32 -20.47
CA LEU A 9 9.86 -11.00 -19.17
C LEU A 9 9.53 -12.45 -19.48
N ASP A 10 10.46 -13.36 -19.19
CA ASP A 10 10.18 -14.78 -19.32
C ASP A 10 9.32 -15.19 -18.12
N LEU A 11 8.01 -15.06 -18.31
CA LEU A 11 7.03 -15.56 -17.36
C LEU A 11 6.90 -17.08 -17.44
N ALA A 12 7.44 -17.71 -18.50
CA ALA A 12 7.42 -19.16 -18.62
C ALA A 12 8.40 -19.77 -17.61
N GLY A 13 7.88 -20.59 -16.70
CA GLY A 13 8.70 -21.25 -15.67
C GLY A 13 8.73 -20.54 -14.32
N LEU A 14 8.10 -19.37 -14.16
CA LEU A 14 7.84 -18.85 -12.82
C LEU A 14 6.85 -19.78 -12.10
N PRO A 15 7.07 -20.07 -10.80
CA PRO A 15 6.13 -20.88 -10.04
C PRO A 15 4.78 -20.17 -9.98
N GLU A 16 3.73 -20.93 -10.26
CA GLU A 16 2.35 -20.47 -10.11
C GLU A 16 1.84 -20.93 -8.76
N VAL A 17 1.33 -19.99 -7.98
CA VAL A 17 0.71 -20.27 -6.68
C VAL A 17 -0.72 -19.74 -6.71
N PRO A 18 -1.68 -20.47 -6.11
CA PRO A 18 -3.03 -19.95 -5.97
C PRO A 18 -2.96 -18.64 -5.20
N ALA A 19 -3.64 -17.61 -5.70
CA ALA A 19 -3.73 -16.38 -4.94
C ALA A 19 -4.39 -16.70 -3.59
N PRO A 20 -3.85 -16.19 -2.47
CA PRO A 20 -4.34 -16.61 -1.16
C PRO A 20 -5.78 -16.16 -0.90
N TRP A 21 -6.28 -15.16 -1.63
CA TRP A 21 -7.69 -14.77 -1.63
C TRP A 21 -8.59 -15.61 -2.55
N ALA A 22 -8.04 -16.39 -3.47
CA ALA A 22 -8.84 -17.19 -4.39
C ALA A 22 -9.53 -18.36 -3.65
N ALA A 23 -8.86 -18.96 -2.66
CA ALA A 23 -9.45 -20.00 -1.81
C ALA A 23 -10.62 -19.48 -0.94
N ALA A 24 -10.58 -18.21 -0.52
CA ALA A 24 -11.58 -17.62 0.37
C ALA A 24 -12.92 -17.28 -0.31
N ILE A 25 -13.01 -17.40 -1.64
CA ILE A 25 -14.23 -17.11 -2.41
C ILE A 25 -15.17 -18.33 -2.45
N GLY A 26 -14.67 -19.53 -2.12
CA GLY A 26 -15.44 -20.78 -2.22
C GLY A 26 -16.38 -21.10 -1.06
N GLU A 27 -16.20 -20.54 0.14
CA GLU A 27 -16.87 -21.06 1.35
C GLU A 27 -17.34 -19.96 2.32
N ARG A 28 -17.89 -18.84 1.82
CA ARG A 28 -18.50 -17.84 2.73
C ARG A 28 -19.93 -18.23 3.11
N GLY A 29 -20.06 -19.33 3.86
CA GLY A 29 -21.19 -19.56 4.76
C GLY A 29 -21.11 -18.55 5.91
N VAL A 30 -22.17 -17.78 6.09
CA VAL A 30 -22.30 -16.79 7.17
C VAL A 30 -22.40 -17.54 8.50
N GLY A 31 -21.30 -17.56 9.26
CA GLY A 31 -21.23 -18.20 10.58
C GLY A 31 -20.70 -17.23 11.64
N ASN A 32 -21.66 -16.63 12.35
CA ASN A 32 -21.68 -16.05 13.71
C ASN A 32 -20.47 -15.32 14.31
N GLU A 33 -20.76 -14.09 14.75
CA GLU A 33 -20.15 -13.42 15.90
C GLU A 33 -20.20 -14.34 17.13
N GLU A 34 -19.04 -14.68 17.69
CA GLU A 34 -18.94 -15.19 19.05
C GLU A 34 -18.19 -14.20 19.93
N ALA A 35 -18.90 -13.80 20.99
CA ALA A 35 -18.49 -12.85 22.01
C ALA A 35 -17.37 -13.44 22.89
N LEU A 36 -16.37 -12.62 23.20
CA LEU A 36 -15.39 -12.92 24.26
C LEU A 36 -15.63 -11.98 25.45
N GLY A 37 -16.32 -12.53 26.45
CA GLY A 37 -16.26 -12.06 27.83
C GLY A 37 -15.16 -12.80 28.60
N GLY A 38 -14.47 -12.08 29.47
CA GLY A 38 -13.48 -12.64 30.39
C GLY A 38 -13.05 -11.61 31.43
N ALA A 39 -13.64 -11.70 32.61
CA ALA A 39 -13.27 -10.92 33.80
C ALA A 39 -12.28 -11.73 34.66
N GLY A 40 -11.27 -11.05 35.24
CA GLY A 40 -10.34 -11.65 36.20
C GLY A 40 -9.60 -10.59 37.03
N ASN A 41 -9.76 -10.69 38.36
CA ASN A 41 -9.27 -9.80 39.43
C ASN A 41 -7.75 -9.84 39.69
N GLY A 42 -7.17 -8.76 40.23
CA GLY A 42 -5.80 -8.79 40.76
C GLY A 42 -5.27 -7.47 41.35
N THR A 43 -5.75 -7.11 42.52
CA THR A 43 -5.44 -5.95 43.39
C THR A 43 -3.95 -5.65 43.67
N ALA A 44 -3.33 -4.76 42.88
CA ALA A 44 -2.12 -4.00 43.28
C ALA A 44 -2.05 -2.54 42.73
N GLU A 45 -3.09 -2.06 42.04
CA GLU A 45 -3.07 -0.84 41.20
C GLU A 45 -3.57 0.45 41.90
N GLY A 46 -3.66 0.47 43.23
CA GLY A 46 -4.43 1.50 43.95
C GLY A 46 -3.90 2.95 43.89
N LEU A 47 -2.61 3.16 43.62
CA LEU A 47 -2.01 4.51 43.61
C LEU A 47 -1.75 5.06 42.20
N THR A 48 -1.68 4.19 41.18
CA THR A 48 -1.67 4.56 39.76
C THR A 48 -3.08 4.87 39.24
N ALA A 49 -4.11 4.25 39.85
CA ALA A 49 -5.52 4.38 39.45
C ALA A 49 -6.14 5.78 39.61
N LEU A 50 -5.59 6.66 40.45
CA LEU A 50 -6.12 8.02 40.67
C LEU A 50 -5.60 9.03 39.64
N ALA A 51 -4.37 8.87 39.12
CA ALA A 51 -3.90 9.63 37.97
C ALA A 51 -4.55 9.16 36.65
N ALA A 52 -5.00 7.90 36.61
CA ALA A 52 -5.69 7.27 35.48
C ALA A 52 -7.17 7.64 35.31
N ARG A 53 -7.76 8.42 36.24
CA ARG A 53 -9.22 8.64 36.27
C ARG A 53 -9.72 9.91 35.59
N ALA A 54 -8.82 10.78 35.16
CA ALA A 54 -9.20 11.87 34.26
C ALA A 54 -9.47 11.26 32.88
N PRO A 55 -10.68 11.47 32.29
CA PRO A 55 -11.09 10.81 31.07
C PRO A 55 -10.00 10.97 30.00
N PRO A 56 -9.65 9.90 29.27
CA PRO A 56 -8.67 9.99 28.20
C PRO A 56 -9.08 11.13 27.26
N GLY A 57 -8.10 11.88 26.79
CA GLY A 57 -8.37 12.86 25.74
C GLY A 57 -9.01 12.16 24.54
N THR A 58 -9.95 12.82 23.90
CA THR A 58 -10.64 12.32 22.70
C THR A 58 -10.64 13.42 21.66
N CYS A 59 -10.42 13.06 20.40
CA CYS A 59 -10.53 13.94 19.26
C CYS A 59 -11.93 14.46 19.01
N ALA A 60 -12.98 13.74 19.41
CA ALA A 60 -14.34 14.28 19.44
C ALA A 60 -14.42 15.57 20.28
N ARG A 61 -13.67 15.62 21.39
CA ARG A 61 -13.59 16.79 22.29
C ARG A 61 -12.53 17.80 21.85
N TYR A 62 -11.33 17.33 21.50
CA TYR A 62 -10.19 18.19 21.15
C TYR A 62 -10.29 18.81 19.77
N ARG A 63 -11.12 18.22 18.89
CA ARG A 63 -11.19 18.50 17.45
C ARG A 63 -9.87 18.17 16.74
N CYS A 64 -9.91 18.17 15.42
CA CYS A 64 -8.77 17.86 14.56
C CYS A 64 -7.90 19.09 14.37
N VAL A 65 -7.19 19.46 15.42
CA VAL A 65 -6.36 20.67 15.51
C VAL A 65 -4.88 20.32 15.41
N GLU A 66 -4.05 21.33 15.15
CA GLU A 66 -2.58 21.22 15.19
C GLU A 66 -2.07 20.72 16.56
N HIS A 67 -0.80 20.31 16.62
CA HIS A 67 -0.18 19.76 17.81
C HIS A 67 -0.27 20.73 19.00
N ARG A 68 -0.74 20.22 20.14
CA ARG A 68 -0.89 20.97 21.38
C ARG A 68 -0.22 20.20 22.51
N TRP A 69 0.96 20.65 22.89
CA TRP A 69 1.82 19.98 23.88
C TRP A 69 1.16 19.76 25.26
N TRP A 70 0.11 20.51 25.58
CA TRP A 70 -0.65 20.36 26.84
C TRP A 70 -1.81 19.35 26.77
N GLN A 71 -2.13 18.81 25.58
CA GLN A 71 -3.13 17.76 25.46
C GLN A 71 -2.52 16.40 25.84
N LYS A 72 -3.29 15.56 26.53
CA LYS A 72 -2.85 14.21 26.95
C LYS A 72 -2.59 13.27 25.78
N CYS A 73 -3.20 13.56 24.65
CA CYS A 73 -3.06 12.86 23.38
C CYS A 73 -3.34 13.85 22.25
N GLN A 74 -2.86 13.53 21.05
CA GLN A 74 -2.90 14.42 19.90
C GLN A 74 -3.95 13.99 18.89
N CYS A 75 -4.52 14.98 18.20
CA CYS A 75 -5.58 14.82 17.20
C CYS A 75 -5.19 15.30 15.81
N ASN A 76 -3.91 15.17 15.49
CA ASN A 76 -3.28 15.53 14.23
C ASN A 76 -2.50 14.34 13.68
N ILE A 77 -2.03 14.45 12.44
CA ILE A 77 -1.29 13.39 11.76
C ILE A 77 0.07 13.06 12.39
N GLU A 78 0.66 13.99 13.14
CA GLU A 78 1.95 13.77 13.80
C GLU A 78 1.83 12.83 14.99
N CYS A 79 0.62 12.66 15.54
CA CYS A 79 0.40 11.79 16.68
C CYS A 79 0.85 10.34 16.41
N VAL A 80 0.70 9.89 15.16
CA VAL A 80 1.10 8.54 14.73
C VAL A 80 2.62 8.37 14.81
N ARG A 81 3.37 9.46 14.57
CA ARG A 81 4.82 9.48 14.69
C ARG A 81 5.27 9.49 16.15
N HIS A 82 4.53 10.15 17.03
CA HIS A 82 4.87 10.28 18.45
C HIS A 82 4.30 9.15 19.33
N GLY A 83 3.36 8.35 18.80
CA GLY A 83 2.70 7.30 19.57
C GLY A 83 1.74 7.85 20.62
N ASP A 84 1.23 9.08 20.43
CA ASP A 84 0.40 9.80 21.39
C ASP A 84 -0.99 10.15 20.82
N CYS A 85 -1.46 9.44 19.78
CA CYS A 85 -2.79 9.64 19.23
C CYS A 85 -3.88 9.38 20.26
N CYS A 86 -4.93 10.21 20.25
CA CYS A 86 -6.12 9.87 21.03
C CYS A 86 -6.78 8.59 20.48
N PRO A 87 -7.46 7.79 21.32
CA PRO A 87 -8.05 6.51 20.91
C PRO A 87 -9.03 6.61 19.73
N ASP A 88 -9.70 7.75 19.60
CA ASP A 88 -10.68 8.05 18.55
C ASP A 88 -10.09 8.88 17.40
N TYR A 89 -8.77 9.10 17.35
CA TYR A 89 -8.11 9.90 16.31
C TYR A 89 -8.46 9.40 14.89
N GLN A 90 -8.38 8.09 14.65
CA GLN A 90 -8.66 7.54 13.32
C GLN A 90 -10.12 7.78 12.90
N ALA A 91 -11.05 7.59 13.84
CA ALA A 91 -12.47 7.78 13.57
C ALA A 91 -12.87 9.25 13.40
N GLN A 92 -12.23 10.17 14.14
CA GLN A 92 -12.62 11.58 14.19
C GLN A 92 -11.81 12.49 13.28
N CYS A 93 -10.50 12.21 13.14
CA CYS A 93 -9.53 13.18 12.64
C CYS A 93 -8.58 12.68 11.57
N SER A 94 -8.62 11.39 11.22
CA SER A 94 -8.17 11.01 9.89
C SER A 94 -9.04 11.78 8.88
N ARG A 95 -8.45 12.71 8.13
CA ARG A 95 -9.12 13.65 7.22
C ARG A 95 -10.06 12.99 6.19
N HIS A 96 -9.98 11.67 6.08
CA HIS A 96 -10.66 10.86 5.09
C HIS A 96 -11.43 9.69 5.70
N GLY A 97 -11.78 9.76 7.00
CA GLY A 97 -12.50 8.69 7.72
C GLY A 97 -11.71 7.37 7.79
N GLY A 98 -10.37 7.45 7.73
CA GLY A 98 -9.48 6.32 7.55
C GLY A 98 -9.46 5.43 8.78
N GLY A 99 -10.24 4.37 8.75
CA GLY A 99 -10.08 3.31 9.73
C GLY A 99 -8.71 2.65 9.61
N GLN A 100 -8.41 1.87 10.63
CA GLN A 100 -7.10 1.30 10.86
C GLN A 100 -6.68 0.38 9.71
N LEU A 101 -5.49 0.62 9.16
CA LEU A 101 -4.79 -0.32 8.31
C LEU A 101 -3.90 -1.18 9.20
N VAL A 102 -4.24 -2.45 9.32
CA VAL A 102 -3.37 -3.45 9.95
C VAL A 102 -2.80 -4.31 8.86
N VAL A 103 -1.49 -4.50 8.84
CA VAL A 103 -0.82 -5.34 7.83
C VAL A 103 0.00 -6.41 8.52
N GLN A 104 -0.21 -7.65 8.06
CA GLN A 104 0.48 -8.84 8.54
C GLN A 104 1.54 -9.30 7.54
N ARG A 105 1.19 -9.29 6.24
CA ARG A 105 2.07 -9.70 5.12
C ARG A 105 1.86 -8.78 3.94
N ALA A 106 2.89 -8.62 3.11
CA ALA A 106 2.80 -7.79 1.91
C ALA A 106 3.62 -8.35 0.75
N TRP A 107 3.19 -8.00 -0.45
CA TRP A 107 3.81 -8.35 -1.71
C TRP A 107 3.83 -7.14 -2.64
N VAL A 108 4.92 -6.96 -3.38
CA VAL A 108 4.93 -6.03 -4.50
C VAL A 108 4.26 -6.70 -5.67
N ALA A 109 3.15 -6.15 -6.13
CA ALA A 109 2.43 -6.61 -7.32
C ALA A 109 2.91 -5.84 -8.55
N MET A 110 3.19 -6.56 -9.62
CA MET A 110 3.71 -6.05 -10.89
C MET A 110 2.74 -6.45 -12.01
N LEU A 111 2.21 -5.46 -12.71
CA LEU A 111 1.17 -5.65 -13.71
C LEU A 111 1.72 -5.32 -15.10
N ALA A 112 1.59 -6.28 -16.01
CA ALA A 112 1.88 -6.08 -17.43
C ALA A 112 0.76 -5.35 -18.17
N GLY A 113 -0.40 -5.08 -17.55
CA GLY A 113 -1.50 -4.34 -18.19
C GLY A 113 -2.83 -4.51 -17.47
N GLY A 114 -3.75 -3.57 -17.68
CA GLY A 114 -5.13 -3.64 -17.21
C GLY A 114 -6.04 -4.25 -18.27
N THR A 115 -7.06 -5.00 -17.85
CA THR A 115 -7.97 -5.73 -18.74
C THR A 115 -9.17 -4.91 -19.22
N ASP A 116 -9.54 -3.80 -18.55
CA ASP A 116 -10.94 -3.38 -18.61
C ASP A 116 -11.22 -1.99 -19.24
N LYS A 117 -10.20 -1.16 -19.51
CA LYS A 117 -10.44 0.20 -20.07
C LYS A 117 -9.40 0.64 -21.11
N LYS A 118 -9.89 1.10 -22.27
CA LYS A 118 -9.08 1.66 -23.38
C LYS A 118 -8.05 2.70 -22.91
N PHE A 119 -8.45 3.59 -22.00
CA PHE A 119 -7.58 4.64 -21.49
C PHE A 119 -6.43 4.10 -20.61
N GLN A 120 -6.72 3.15 -19.70
CA GLN A 120 -5.67 2.51 -18.88
C GLN A 120 -4.69 1.73 -19.75
N GLN A 121 -5.20 1.07 -20.79
CA GLN A 121 -4.36 0.36 -21.77
C GLN A 121 -3.45 1.32 -22.54
N LEU A 122 -3.97 2.49 -22.95
CA LEU A 122 -3.17 3.54 -23.58
C LEU A 122 -2.03 4.02 -22.66
N LEU A 123 -2.34 4.35 -21.39
CA LEU A 123 -1.32 4.75 -20.42
C LEU A 123 -0.28 3.65 -20.19
N CYS A 124 -0.73 2.41 -20.04
CA CYS A 124 0.15 1.27 -19.87
C CYS A 124 1.11 1.13 -21.06
N ASN A 125 0.62 1.26 -22.30
CA ASN A 125 1.46 1.21 -23.50
C ASN A 125 2.49 2.35 -23.55
N VAL A 126 2.12 3.56 -23.12
CA VAL A 126 3.04 4.69 -22.99
C VAL A 126 4.15 4.37 -21.98
N VAL A 127 3.79 3.84 -20.81
CA VAL A 127 4.77 3.45 -19.79
C VAL A 127 5.71 2.37 -20.32
N LYS A 128 5.19 1.27 -20.91
CA LYS A 128 6.02 0.21 -21.48
C LYS A 128 7.01 0.72 -22.52
N LYS A 129 6.56 1.62 -23.40
CA LYS A 129 7.41 2.24 -24.42
C LYS A 129 8.49 3.13 -23.80
N ALA A 130 8.14 3.90 -22.77
CA ALA A 130 9.06 4.79 -22.08
C ALA A 130 10.11 4.04 -21.24
N THR A 131 9.69 2.96 -20.55
CA THR A 131 10.55 2.16 -19.68
C THR A 131 11.26 1.03 -20.42
N LYS A 132 10.88 0.76 -21.67
CA LYS A 132 11.28 -0.43 -22.44
C LYS A 132 11.03 -1.73 -21.67
N GLY A 133 9.97 -1.73 -20.87
CA GLY A 133 9.64 -2.78 -19.92
C GLY A 133 8.27 -3.41 -20.20
N PRO A 134 8.07 -4.70 -19.87
CA PRO A 134 6.77 -5.35 -20.03
C PRO A 134 5.80 -5.01 -18.89
N ILE A 135 6.30 -4.52 -17.75
CA ILE A 135 5.51 -4.10 -16.59
C ILE A 135 5.21 -2.60 -16.73
N CYS A 136 3.94 -2.22 -16.58
CA CYS A 136 3.50 -0.83 -16.73
C CYS A 136 2.87 -0.24 -15.47
N HIS A 137 2.51 -1.09 -14.50
CA HIS A 137 1.92 -0.66 -13.25
C HIS A 137 2.38 -1.55 -12.10
N ASN A 138 2.42 -1.00 -10.90
CA ASN A 138 2.70 -1.74 -9.69
C ASN A 138 1.90 -1.19 -8.50
N GLY A 139 1.88 -1.97 -7.44
CA GLY A 139 1.31 -1.60 -6.16
C GLY A 139 1.70 -2.62 -5.10
N ILE A 140 1.04 -2.55 -3.96
CA ILE A 140 1.32 -3.45 -2.84
C ILE A 140 0.05 -4.25 -2.55
N ILE A 141 0.15 -5.56 -2.69
CA ILE A 141 -0.85 -6.46 -2.12
C ILE A 141 -0.50 -6.64 -0.64
N PHE A 142 -1.48 -6.62 0.25
CA PHE A 142 -1.25 -6.94 1.64
C PHE A 142 -2.37 -7.79 2.23
N GLN A 143 -2.00 -8.64 3.19
CA GLN A 143 -2.91 -9.36 4.06
C GLN A 143 -3.04 -8.58 5.37
N GLY A 144 -4.27 -8.37 5.83
CA GLY A 144 -4.52 -7.71 7.11
C GLY A 144 -5.94 -7.19 7.22
N SER A 145 -6.13 -6.00 7.78
CA SER A 145 -7.46 -5.38 7.89
C SER A 145 -7.49 -3.93 7.42
N VAL A 146 -8.63 -3.55 6.82
CA VAL A 146 -8.96 -2.19 6.39
C VAL A 146 -10.32 -1.85 6.98
N ASN A 147 -10.42 -0.79 7.78
CA ASN A 147 -11.65 -0.44 8.50
C ASN A 147 -12.21 -1.63 9.33
N GLY A 148 -11.32 -2.41 9.95
CA GLY A 148 -11.68 -3.59 10.75
C GLY A 148 -12.09 -4.83 9.94
N LYS A 149 -12.23 -4.72 8.61
CA LYS A 149 -12.53 -5.86 7.74
C LYS A 149 -11.23 -6.58 7.41
N ALA A 150 -11.12 -7.85 7.77
CA ALA A 150 -9.96 -8.67 7.43
C ALA A 150 -10.02 -9.13 5.97
N GLY A 151 -8.86 -9.22 5.30
CA GLY A 151 -8.78 -9.70 3.92
C GLY A 151 -7.44 -9.44 3.24
N TYR A 152 -7.48 -9.57 1.92
CA TYR A 152 -6.37 -9.20 1.03
C TYR A 152 -6.75 -7.96 0.24
N TYR A 153 -5.88 -6.98 0.26
CA TYR A 153 -6.13 -5.67 -0.34
C TYR A 153 -5.00 -5.30 -1.29
N PHE A 154 -5.34 -4.54 -2.31
CA PHE A 154 -4.39 -3.93 -3.22
C PHE A 154 -4.35 -2.43 -2.96
N LEU A 155 -3.19 -1.98 -2.51
CA LEU A 155 -2.81 -0.60 -2.32
C LEU A 155 -2.11 -0.12 -3.58
N GLU A 156 -2.75 0.77 -4.34
CA GLU A 156 -2.20 1.29 -5.59
C GLU A 156 -2.32 2.81 -5.69
N TYR A 157 -1.48 3.38 -6.55
CA TYR A 157 -1.54 4.79 -6.89
C TYR A 157 -1.84 4.94 -8.38
N GLY A 158 -3.06 5.36 -8.71
CA GLY A 158 -3.55 5.40 -10.07
C GLY A 158 -5.07 5.60 -10.12
N ASN A 159 -5.71 5.05 -11.13
CA ASN A 159 -7.17 5.02 -11.22
C ASN A 159 -7.62 3.56 -11.32
N SER A 160 -7.93 2.97 -10.17
CA SER A 160 -8.43 1.59 -10.10
C SER A 160 -9.82 1.47 -10.76
N GLY A 161 -10.62 2.53 -10.70
CA GLY A 161 -12.04 2.51 -11.06
C GLY A 161 -12.94 1.91 -9.99
N TYR A 162 -12.37 1.45 -8.88
CA TYR A 162 -13.06 0.91 -7.70
C TYR A 162 -13.19 1.99 -6.63
N PRO A 163 -14.25 1.96 -5.81
CA PRO A 163 -14.31 2.77 -4.60
C PRO A 163 -13.13 2.43 -3.68
N ASP A 164 -12.44 3.45 -3.17
CA ASP A 164 -11.39 3.26 -2.17
C ASP A 164 -12.01 2.81 -0.84
N GLU A 165 -11.55 1.68 -0.28
CA GLU A 165 -12.12 1.06 0.93
C GLU A 165 -12.15 1.99 2.15
N LEU A 166 -11.21 2.94 2.22
CA LEU A 166 -11.16 3.89 3.33
C LEU A 166 -12.14 5.06 3.16
N THR A 167 -12.41 5.51 1.92
CA THR A 167 -13.26 6.69 1.66
C THR A 167 -14.63 6.39 1.06
N GLY A 168 -14.83 5.18 0.52
CA GLY A 168 -15.98 4.82 -0.31
C GLY A 168 -16.06 5.56 -1.65
N ARG A 169 -15.05 6.36 -2.02
CA ARG A 169 -15.08 7.21 -3.23
C ARG A 169 -14.20 6.66 -4.33
N LYS A 170 -14.66 6.78 -5.58
CA LYS A 170 -13.80 6.58 -6.76
C LYS A 170 -12.98 7.83 -6.97
N LYS A 171 -11.65 7.69 -6.97
CA LYS A 171 -10.72 8.81 -7.14
C LYS A 171 -9.48 8.38 -7.91
N TRP A 172 -8.74 9.37 -8.38
CA TRP A 172 -7.38 9.20 -8.89
C TRP A 172 -6.38 9.39 -7.74
N GLY A 173 -5.27 8.67 -7.80
CA GLY A 173 -4.22 8.71 -6.79
C GLY A 173 -4.27 7.48 -5.90
N LEU A 174 -4.02 7.65 -4.61
CA LEU A 174 -3.99 6.54 -3.67
C LEU A 174 -5.37 5.91 -3.53
N SER A 175 -5.45 4.60 -3.77
CA SER A 175 -6.65 3.80 -3.57
C SER A 175 -6.32 2.45 -2.94
N ILE A 176 -7.20 1.98 -2.07
CA ILE A 176 -7.19 0.64 -1.50
C ILE A 176 -8.45 -0.10 -1.97
N ALA A 177 -8.29 -1.27 -2.56
CA ALA A 177 -9.41 -2.09 -3.02
C ALA A 177 -9.19 -3.56 -2.62
N PRO A 178 -10.25 -4.38 -2.47
CA PRO A 178 -10.09 -5.82 -2.28
C PRO A 178 -9.32 -6.45 -3.45
N ALA A 179 -8.27 -7.23 -3.16
CA ALA A 179 -7.41 -7.82 -4.19
C ALA A 179 -8.21 -8.73 -5.15
N ALA A 180 -9.15 -9.52 -4.61
CA ALA A 180 -10.04 -10.36 -5.39
C ALA A 180 -10.85 -9.57 -6.44
N GLU A 181 -11.36 -8.39 -6.08
CA GLU A 181 -12.14 -7.55 -6.99
C GLU A 181 -11.28 -6.88 -8.05
N ARG A 182 -10.05 -6.53 -7.68
CA ARG A 182 -9.10 -5.84 -8.55
C ARG A 182 -8.50 -6.74 -9.62
N PHE A 183 -8.37 -8.04 -9.33
CA PHE A 183 -7.63 -8.99 -10.17
C PHE A 183 -8.49 -10.14 -10.73
N LYS A 184 -9.82 -9.97 -10.84
CA LYS A 184 -10.85 -10.99 -11.15
C LYS A 184 -10.56 -12.04 -12.24
N SER A 185 -9.59 -11.86 -13.13
CA SER A 185 -9.44 -12.70 -14.33
C SER A 185 -8.00 -12.96 -14.77
N GLY A 186 -7.00 -12.72 -13.92
CA GLY A 186 -5.60 -12.62 -14.35
C GLY A 186 -4.58 -13.39 -13.54
N LYS A 187 -3.37 -13.43 -14.07
CA LYS A 187 -2.17 -13.73 -13.30
C LYS A 187 -1.53 -12.42 -12.90
N VAL A 188 -1.09 -12.33 -11.65
CA VAL A 188 -0.37 -11.16 -11.14
C VAL A 188 1.03 -11.60 -10.79
N LEU A 189 2.03 -10.96 -11.41
CA LEU A 189 3.42 -11.15 -10.99
C LEU A 189 3.58 -10.50 -9.62
N ALA A 190 4.06 -11.26 -8.66
CA ALA A 190 4.21 -10.79 -7.29
C ALA A 190 5.55 -11.23 -6.71
N ARG A 191 5.96 -10.48 -5.69
CA ARG A 191 7.16 -10.75 -4.90
C ARG A 191 6.86 -10.46 -3.45
N GLU A 192 7.08 -11.44 -2.57
CA GLU A 192 6.90 -11.25 -1.13
C GLU A 192 7.99 -10.37 -0.54
N ILE A 193 7.59 -9.49 0.38
CA ILE A 193 8.50 -8.65 1.15
C ILE A 193 8.34 -8.99 2.63
N HIS A 194 9.46 -9.15 3.34
CA HIS A 194 9.46 -9.55 4.74
C HIS A 194 9.91 -8.35 5.61
N GLY A 195 8.97 -7.49 5.98
CA GLY A 195 9.22 -6.31 6.81
C GLY A 195 8.34 -6.27 8.06
N ASP A 196 8.67 -5.39 8.99
CA ASP A 196 7.78 -5.03 10.10
C ASP A 196 6.76 -4.00 9.62
N PHE A 197 5.55 -4.48 9.29
CA PHE A 197 4.47 -3.64 8.75
C PHE A 197 3.60 -3.01 9.84
N SER A 198 3.72 -3.47 11.08
CA SER A 198 2.71 -3.33 12.13
C SER A 198 2.39 -1.87 12.49
N ALA A 199 3.36 -0.96 12.40
CA ALA A 199 3.17 0.47 12.64
C ALA A 199 3.49 1.36 11.42
N SER A 200 4.28 0.85 10.46
CA SER A 200 4.90 1.70 9.44
C SER A 200 4.00 1.97 8.24
N LEU A 201 3.22 0.97 7.78
CA LEU A 201 2.49 1.13 6.53
C LEU A 201 1.37 2.15 6.64
N SER A 202 0.51 2.05 7.67
CA SER A 202 -0.60 2.98 7.88
C SER A 202 -0.11 4.43 7.91
N ARG A 203 1.01 4.69 8.61
CA ARG A 203 1.63 6.01 8.69
C ARG A 203 2.06 6.52 7.31
N VAL A 204 2.72 5.68 6.52
CA VAL A 204 3.23 6.08 5.20
C VAL A 204 2.09 6.30 4.20
N VAL A 205 1.05 5.46 4.24
CA VAL A 205 -0.17 5.60 3.43
C VAL A 205 -0.84 6.94 3.72
N GLU A 206 -1.03 7.30 5.00
CA GLU A 206 -1.63 8.59 5.37
C GLU A 206 -0.81 9.79 4.85
N GLN A 207 0.52 9.71 4.87
CA GLN A 207 1.40 10.76 4.33
C GLN A 207 1.30 10.95 2.81
N VAL A 208 0.91 9.91 2.06
CA VAL A 208 0.84 9.95 0.59
C VAL A 208 -0.59 10.05 0.06
N ARG A 209 -1.60 9.99 0.94
CA ARG A 209 -3.03 9.94 0.59
C ARG A 209 -3.53 11.18 -0.12
N ASP A 210 -3.01 12.35 0.25
CA ASP A 210 -3.38 13.66 -0.31
C ASP A 210 -2.52 14.08 -1.49
N VAL A 211 -1.53 13.27 -1.88
CA VAL A 211 -0.71 13.58 -3.03
C VAL A 211 -1.60 13.44 -4.28
N PRO A 212 -1.77 14.50 -5.11
CA PRO A 212 -2.61 14.42 -6.29
C PRO A 212 -1.93 13.63 -7.40
N TYR A 213 -2.70 12.76 -8.06
CA TYR A 213 -2.23 12.09 -9.26
C TYR A 213 -2.15 13.09 -10.40
N PHE A 214 -0.97 13.26 -10.98
CA PHE A 214 -0.78 14.16 -12.10
C PHE A 214 0.01 13.49 -13.21
N LEU A 215 -0.67 13.21 -14.33
CA LEU A 215 -0.02 12.74 -15.54
C LEU A 215 0.39 13.96 -16.37
N SER A 216 1.64 14.37 -16.24
CA SER A 216 2.23 15.43 -17.06
C SER A 216 3.23 14.88 -18.08
N LEU A 217 3.49 15.65 -19.12
CA LEU A 217 4.59 15.36 -20.05
C LEU A 217 5.93 15.26 -19.31
N ALA A 218 6.13 16.10 -18.29
CA ALA A 218 7.31 16.04 -17.43
C ALA A 218 7.41 14.69 -16.69
N ALA A 219 6.30 14.11 -16.23
CA ALA A 219 6.30 12.78 -15.61
C ALA A 219 6.73 11.68 -16.59
N ILE A 220 6.36 11.78 -17.87
CA ILE A 220 6.77 10.85 -18.94
C ILE A 220 8.25 11.00 -19.27
N ILE A 221 8.73 12.24 -19.46
CA ILE A 221 10.16 12.53 -19.70
C ILE A 221 10.99 11.99 -18.52
N ARG A 222 10.52 12.21 -17.29
CA ARG A 222 11.17 11.72 -16.08
C ARG A 222 11.31 10.20 -16.05
N LEU A 223 10.28 9.45 -16.50
CA LEU A 223 10.39 8.00 -16.62
C LEU A 223 11.54 7.61 -17.55
N GLN A 224 11.81 8.35 -18.62
CA GLN A 224 12.89 8.03 -19.55
C GLN A 224 14.28 8.38 -19.01
N HIS A 225 14.43 9.51 -18.32
CA HIS A 225 15.74 10.04 -17.95
C HIS A 225 16.26 9.58 -16.57
N ARG A 226 15.40 9.23 -15.60
CA ARG A 226 15.83 8.75 -14.26
C ARG A 226 16.77 9.71 -13.50
N GLU A 227 16.50 11.02 -13.54
CA GLU A 227 17.37 12.06 -12.99
C GLU A 227 16.91 12.69 -11.66
N ASN A 228 15.93 12.10 -10.97
CA ASN A 228 15.43 12.66 -9.72
C ASN A 228 16.47 12.63 -8.60
N LYS A 229 16.51 13.71 -7.82
CA LYS A 229 17.31 13.84 -6.59
C LYS A 229 16.51 13.57 -5.30
N ARG A 230 15.20 13.37 -5.42
CA ARG A 230 14.26 13.06 -4.34
C ARG A 230 12.97 12.50 -4.96
N PHE A 231 12.08 11.92 -4.15
CA PHE A 231 10.74 11.58 -4.62
C PHE A 231 10.03 12.81 -5.19
N SER A 232 9.37 12.63 -6.33
CA SER A 232 8.57 13.65 -6.98
C SER A 232 7.39 14.07 -6.09
N GLU A 233 6.98 15.33 -6.20
CA GLU A 233 5.74 15.83 -5.59
C GLU A 233 4.50 15.16 -6.22
N HIS A 234 4.61 14.74 -7.49
CA HIS A 234 3.62 13.92 -8.17
C HIS A 234 4.12 12.49 -8.28
N LEU A 235 3.43 11.56 -7.66
CA LEU A 235 3.82 10.15 -7.65
C LEU A 235 3.25 9.44 -8.88
N MET A 236 4.09 8.66 -9.57
CA MET A 236 3.64 7.56 -10.42
C MET A 236 3.47 6.31 -9.55
N CYS A 237 2.87 5.25 -10.09
CA CYS A 237 2.71 3.98 -9.37
C CYS A 237 4.04 3.44 -8.81
N SER A 238 5.13 3.52 -9.59
CA SER A 238 6.45 3.06 -9.16
C SER A 238 7.09 3.94 -8.09
N ASP A 239 6.94 5.27 -8.16
CA ASP A 239 7.43 6.15 -7.08
C ASP A 239 6.64 5.92 -5.81
N PHE A 240 5.33 5.73 -5.94
CA PHE A 240 4.47 5.42 -4.81
C PHE A 240 4.93 4.14 -4.14
N THR A 241 5.10 3.05 -4.90
CA THR A 241 5.56 1.77 -4.37
C THR A 241 6.93 1.92 -3.71
N ALA A 242 7.90 2.58 -4.36
CA ALA A 242 9.22 2.83 -3.78
C ALA A 242 9.16 3.68 -2.51
N LYS A 243 8.34 4.74 -2.49
CA LYS A 243 8.16 5.62 -1.33
C LYS A 243 7.54 4.88 -0.16
N VAL A 244 6.58 3.99 -0.42
CA VAL A 244 6.02 3.11 0.60
C VAL A 244 7.09 2.19 1.16
N LEU A 245 7.84 1.48 0.30
CA LEU A 245 8.90 0.57 0.74
C LEU A 245 10.02 1.27 1.52
N VAL A 246 10.40 2.48 1.12
CA VAL A 246 11.33 3.34 1.88
C VAL A 246 10.74 3.69 3.24
N GLY A 247 9.48 4.12 3.27
CA GLY A 247 8.81 4.54 4.50
C GLY A 247 8.61 3.44 5.53
N ILE A 248 8.52 2.18 5.08
CA ILE A 248 8.48 0.99 5.95
C ILE A 248 9.87 0.37 6.20
N GLY A 249 10.95 0.99 5.71
CA GLY A 249 12.32 0.51 5.93
C GLY A 249 12.67 -0.78 5.18
N CYS A 250 11.99 -1.07 4.07
CA CYS A 250 12.21 -2.26 3.22
C CYS A 250 12.99 -1.92 1.93
N LEU A 251 13.22 -0.64 1.66
CA LEU A 251 14.02 -0.15 0.54
C LEU A 251 14.93 1.01 0.96
N HIS A 252 16.16 1.07 0.44
CA HIS A 252 17.06 2.19 0.69
C HIS A 252 16.48 3.51 0.16
N ASN A 253 16.64 4.60 0.93
CA ASN A 253 16.24 5.94 0.48
C ASN A 253 17.35 6.60 -0.35
N ASP A 254 17.53 6.16 -1.60
CA ASP A 254 18.59 6.63 -2.48
C ASP A 254 18.10 6.95 -3.90
N LYS A 255 19.04 7.34 -4.77
CA LYS A 255 18.76 7.69 -6.16
C LYS A 255 18.08 6.55 -6.93
N ALA A 256 18.34 5.29 -6.61
CA ALA A 256 17.67 4.20 -7.28
C ALA A 256 16.17 4.22 -6.94
N SER A 257 15.84 4.32 -5.67
CA SER A 257 14.44 4.36 -5.22
C SER A 257 13.65 5.57 -5.74
N TRP A 258 14.28 6.74 -5.87
CA TRP A 258 13.63 7.94 -6.43
C TRP A 258 13.38 7.89 -7.94
N ASN A 259 14.01 6.94 -8.62
CA ASN A 259 13.94 6.76 -10.06
C ASN A 259 13.46 5.34 -10.44
N ALA A 260 12.76 4.68 -9.51
CA ALA A 260 12.22 3.36 -9.72
C ALA A 260 11.18 3.38 -10.86
N GLN A 261 11.33 2.45 -11.80
CA GLN A 261 10.33 2.12 -12.80
C GLN A 261 9.59 0.84 -12.39
N PRO A 262 8.39 0.57 -12.96
CA PRO A 262 7.62 -0.63 -12.60
C PRO A 262 8.39 -1.94 -12.75
N THR A 263 9.26 -2.04 -13.75
CA THR A 263 10.09 -3.23 -14.00
C THR A 263 11.19 -3.44 -12.95
N ASP A 264 11.65 -2.38 -12.29
CA ASP A 264 12.81 -2.45 -11.38
C ASP A 264 12.51 -3.24 -10.09
N PHE A 265 11.23 -3.57 -9.85
CA PHE A 265 10.79 -4.36 -8.70
C PHE A 265 10.88 -5.88 -8.93
N SER A 266 11.07 -6.32 -10.18
CA SER A 266 11.24 -7.74 -10.53
C SER A 266 12.70 -8.18 -10.36
N SER A 267 12.93 -9.46 -10.09
CA SER A 267 14.30 -10.05 -10.06
C SER A 267 14.99 -9.97 -11.40
N SER A 268 14.21 -10.00 -12.49
CA SER A 268 14.76 -9.97 -13.84
C SER A 268 15.14 -8.57 -14.30
N ALA A 269 15.07 -7.55 -13.42
CA ALA A 269 15.48 -6.19 -13.73
C ALA A 269 17.01 -6.14 -13.94
N THR A 270 17.43 -5.96 -15.19
CA THR A 270 18.86 -5.94 -15.55
C THR A 270 19.47 -4.55 -15.61
N SER A 271 18.67 -3.51 -15.89
CA SER A 271 19.17 -2.15 -16.13
C SER A 271 19.27 -1.29 -14.87
N HIS A 272 18.52 -1.62 -13.82
CA HIS A 272 18.45 -0.83 -12.60
C HIS A 272 17.97 -1.68 -11.43
N GLN A 273 18.86 -1.91 -10.47
CA GLN A 273 18.57 -2.75 -9.30
C GLN A 273 18.22 -1.88 -8.10
N LEU A 274 17.03 -2.14 -7.54
CA LEU A 274 16.61 -1.58 -6.28
C LEU A 274 17.34 -2.29 -5.13
N ARG A 275 17.74 -1.53 -4.11
CA ARG A 275 18.44 -2.05 -2.93
C ARG A 275 17.46 -2.23 -1.79
N PHE A 276 16.99 -3.45 -1.60
CA PHE A 276 16.11 -3.81 -0.49
C PHE A 276 16.90 -3.89 0.82
N THR A 277 16.31 -3.37 1.89
CA THR A 277 16.85 -3.43 3.27
C THR A 277 16.19 -4.52 4.11
N CYS A 278 15.14 -5.13 3.57
CA CYS A 278 14.40 -6.27 4.12
C CYS A 278 14.67 -7.51 3.25
N PRO A 279 14.47 -8.73 3.78
CA PRO A 279 14.42 -9.92 2.94
C PRO A 279 13.28 -9.84 1.92
N VAL A 280 13.55 -10.27 0.69
CA VAL A 280 12.57 -10.35 -0.39
C VAL A 280 12.58 -11.73 -1.00
N GLY A 281 11.39 -12.24 -1.32
CA GLY A 281 11.20 -13.53 -1.98
C GLY A 281 11.57 -13.50 -3.46
N GLN A 282 11.47 -14.66 -4.10
CA GLN A 282 11.55 -14.77 -5.56
C GLN A 282 10.27 -14.25 -6.24
N ASP A 283 10.36 -14.00 -7.54
CA ASP A 283 9.18 -13.68 -8.35
C ASP A 283 8.32 -14.93 -8.56
N PHE A 284 7.01 -14.77 -8.45
CA PHE A 284 6.04 -15.84 -8.72
C PHE A 284 4.73 -15.25 -9.27
N LEU A 285 3.87 -16.11 -9.81
CA LEU A 285 2.58 -15.71 -10.36
C LEU A 285 1.46 -16.10 -9.40
N PHE A 286 0.72 -15.10 -8.90
CA PHE A 286 -0.57 -15.34 -8.27
C PHE A 286 -1.61 -15.67 -9.34
N ASP A 287 -2.16 -16.88 -9.33
CA ASP A 287 -3.35 -17.22 -10.12
C ASP A 287 -4.61 -16.85 -9.34
N THR A 288 -5.34 -15.85 -9.83
CA THR A 288 -6.53 -15.33 -9.14
C THR A 288 -7.82 -16.04 -9.55
N ARG A 289 -7.76 -17.00 -10.47
CA ARG A 289 -8.95 -17.65 -11.06
C ARG A 289 -9.59 -18.71 -10.16
N GLY A 290 -9.04 -18.97 -8.97
CA GLY A 290 -9.66 -19.82 -7.94
C GLY A 290 -10.12 -21.17 -8.46
N LYS A 291 -9.21 -21.92 -9.09
CA LYS A 291 -9.45 -23.31 -9.46
C LYS A 291 -9.10 -24.25 -8.33
#